data_AF-A0A7S3K885-F1
#
_entry.id   AF-A0A7S3K885-F1
#
_cell.length_a   1.000
_cell.length_b   1.000
_cell.length_c   1.000
_cell.angle_alpha   90.00
_cell.angle_beta   90.00
_cell.angle_gamma   90.00
#
_symmetry.space_group_name_H-M   'P 1'
#
loop_
_entity.id
_entity.type
_entity.pdbx_description
1 polymer ?
#
loop_
_entity_poly.entity_id
_entity_poly.type
_entity_poly.pdbx_seq_one_letter_code
_entity_poly.pdbx_strand_id
1 'polypeptide(L)'
;MAPEVRYLQEEETFDAYKADMYSLGICLFLMLFKRFPVYVEDMEYPETVNLFNENETLEACPFDCDIDIWKGLSIPTKRILLSLLNEDPSERPYINQFIEFFRLPILDESITEVIFDEMQARRTKYEEDSYEKKFIQPAACSKNLITHKNC
;
A
#
# COMPACT_ATOMS: atom_id res chain seq x y z
N MET A 1 -2.75 2.34 -11.71
CA MET A 1 -4.17 2.14 -12.05
C MET A 1 -4.40 0.64 -12.15
N ALA A 2 -5.53 0.12 -11.67
CA ALA A 2 -5.83 -1.30 -11.75
C ALA A 2 -5.99 -1.75 -13.22
N PRO A 3 -5.61 -2.99 -13.60
CA PRO A 3 -5.60 -3.44 -14.99
C PRO A 3 -6.95 -3.30 -15.69
N GLU A 4 -8.04 -3.67 -15.03
CA GLU A 4 -9.40 -3.61 -15.56
C GLU A 4 -9.87 -2.19 -15.84
N VAL A 5 -9.35 -1.19 -15.13
CA VAL A 5 -9.68 0.23 -15.35
C VAL A 5 -8.93 0.79 -16.55
N ARG A 6 -7.72 0.28 -16.83
CA ARG A 6 -6.88 0.72 -17.95
C ARG A 6 -7.51 0.41 -19.31
N TYR A 7 -8.21 -0.72 -19.40
CA TYR A 7 -8.79 -1.23 -20.64
C TYR A 7 -10.30 -1.01 -20.75
N LEU A 8 -10.90 -0.30 -19.79
CA LEU A 8 -12.34 -0.08 -19.72
C LEU A 8 -12.86 0.64 -20.96
N GLN A 9 -13.83 0.03 -21.65
CA GLN A 9 -14.56 0.68 -22.75
C GLN A 9 -15.75 1.52 -22.21
N GLU A 10 -16.30 2.42 -23.02
CA GLU A 10 -17.32 3.40 -22.58
C GLU A 10 -18.59 2.79 -21.95
N GLU A 11 -18.93 1.54 -22.28
CA GLU A 11 -20.11 0.84 -21.76
C GLU A 11 -19.78 -0.25 -20.71
N GLU A 12 -18.50 -0.44 -20.40
CA GLU A 12 -18.08 -1.46 -19.44
C GLU A 12 -18.06 -0.91 -18.01
N THR A 13 -18.53 -1.73 -17.08
CA THR A 13 -18.48 -1.42 -15.65
C THR A 13 -17.40 -2.27 -14.98
N PHE A 14 -16.70 -1.72 -14.00
CA PHE A 14 -15.77 -2.46 -13.15
C PHE A 14 -16.16 -2.34 -11.68
N ASP A 15 -15.65 -3.25 -10.85
CA ASP A 15 -15.80 -3.16 -9.40
C ASP A 15 -14.79 -2.15 -8.83
N ALA A 16 -15.29 -0.96 -8.47
CA ALA A 16 -14.48 0.10 -7.89
C ALA A 16 -13.78 -0.32 -6.59
N TYR A 17 -14.42 -1.17 -5.77
CA TYR A 17 -13.82 -1.64 -4.53
C TYR A 17 -12.61 -2.54 -4.81
N LYS A 18 -12.67 -3.41 -5.82
CA LYS A 18 -11.51 -4.24 -6.21
C LYS A 18 -10.37 -3.40 -6.79
N ALA A 19 -10.68 -2.31 -7.49
CA ALA A 19 -9.66 -1.37 -7.97
C ALA A 19 -8.97 -0.60 -6.83
N ASP A 20 -9.70 -0.24 -5.77
CA ASP A 20 -9.13 0.34 -4.55
C ASP A 20 -8.20 -0.65 -3.84
N MET A 21 -8.58 -1.93 -3.77
CA MET A 21 -7.73 -2.99 -3.19
C MET A 21 -6.43 -3.19 -3.98
N TYR A 22 -6.49 -3.10 -5.31
CA TYR A 22 -5.27 -3.09 -6.13
C TYR A 22 -4.39 -1.88 -5.81
N SER A 23 -4.98 -0.69 -5.70
CA SER A 23 -4.26 0.54 -5.33
C SER A 23 -3.61 0.44 -3.96
N LEU A 24 -4.27 -0.22 -2.99
CA LEU A 24 -3.69 -0.55 -1.69
C LEU A 24 -2.47 -1.48 -1.83
N GLY A 25 -2.55 -2.50 -2.71
CA GLY A 25 -1.42 -3.36 -3.05
C GLY A 25 -0.22 -2.58 -3.59
N ILE A 26 -0.46 -1.60 -4.49
CA ILE A 26 0.59 -0.73 -5.02
C ILE A 26 1.23 0.10 -3.90
N CYS A 27 0.44 0.66 -2.99
CA CYS A 27 0.94 1.41 -1.84
C CYS A 27 1.80 0.55 -0.91
N LEU A 28 1.36 -0.68 -0.61
CA LEU A 28 2.13 -1.64 0.20
C LEU A 28 3.45 -2.00 -0.48
N PHE A 29 3.42 -2.28 -1.78
CA PHE A 29 4.62 -2.57 -2.56
C PHE A 29 5.61 -1.39 -2.52
N LEU A 30 5.13 -0.17 -2.75
CA LEU A 30 5.95 1.04 -2.66
C LEU A 30 6.58 1.23 -1.28
N MET A 31 5.84 0.93 -0.21
CA MET A 31 6.37 1.04 1.15
C MET A 31 7.52 0.05 1.39
N LEU A 32 7.45 -1.16 0.82
CA LEU A 32 8.47 -2.21 0.97
C LEU A 32 9.67 -1.99 0.04
N PHE A 33 9.44 -1.78 -1.24
CA PHE A 33 10.48 -1.80 -2.28
C PHE A 33 10.92 -0.41 -2.76
N LYS A 34 10.23 0.67 -2.34
CA LYS A 34 10.49 2.07 -2.74
C LYS A 34 10.44 2.31 -4.26
N ARG A 35 9.82 1.39 -5.01
CA ARG A 35 9.58 1.47 -6.46
C ARG A 35 8.21 0.90 -6.80
N PHE A 36 7.68 1.22 -7.97
CA PHE A 36 6.45 0.61 -8.46
C PHE A 36 6.68 -0.84 -8.89
N PRO A 37 5.69 -1.74 -8.72
CA PRO A 37 5.81 -3.10 -9.22
C PRO A 37 5.86 -3.09 -10.75
N VAL A 38 6.84 -3.80 -11.29
CA VAL A 38 6.95 -4.13 -12.70
C VAL A 38 6.79 -5.63 -12.80
N TYR A 39 5.79 -6.09 -13.53
CA TYR A 39 5.50 -7.52 -13.70
C TYR A 39 6.59 -8.12 -14.60
N VAL A 40 7.15 -9.26 -14.20
CA VAL A 40 8.11 -9.98 -15.04
C VAL A 40 7.35 -10.61 -16.20
N GLU A 41 7.74 -10.28 -17.44
CA GLU A 41 7.16 -10.88 -18.64
C GLU A 41 7.31 -12.41 -18.58
N ASP A 42 6.29 -13.15 -19.03
CA ASP A 42 6.22 -14.61 -19.07
C ASP A 42 6.20 -15.36 -17.72
N MET A 43 6.00 -14.67 -16.58
CA MET A 43 5.76 -15.34 -15.30
C MET A 43 4.26 -15.52 -15.02
N GLU A 44 3.84 -16.76 -14.78
CA GLU A 44 2.46 -17.07 -14.41
C GLU A 44 2.17 -16.57 -12.99
N TYR A 45 1.13 -15.74 -12.84
CA TYR A 45 0.68 -15.32 -11.52
C TYR A 45 0.02 -16.48 -10.80
N PRO A 46 0.41 -16.79 -9.56
CA PRO A 46 -0.26 -17.83 -8.80
C PRO A 46 -1.72 -17.44 -8.58
N GLU A 47 -2.64 -18.34 -8.90
CA GLU A 47 -4.04 -18.19 -8.55
C GLU A 47 -4.16 -17.95 -7.04
N THR A 48 -4.96 -16.97 -6.65
CA THR A 48 -5.16 -16.57 -5.24
C THR A 48 -5.72 -17.68 -4.39
N VAL A 49 -6.49 -18.59 -4.97
CA VAL A 49 -6.98 -19.82 -4.31
C VAL A 49 -5.81 -20.70 -3.84
N ASN A 50 -4.69 -20.75 -4.57
CA ASN A 50 -3.51 -21.53 -4.21
C ASN A 50 -2.63 -20.82 -3.18
N LEU A 51 -2.65 -19.49 -3.13
CA LEU A 51 -1.87 -18.69 -2.18
C LEU A 51 -2.20 -19.01 -0.71
N PHE A 52 -3.37 -19.56 -0.40
CA PHE A 52 -3.75 -19.93 0.97
C PHE A 52 -3.50 -21.40 1.31
N ASN A 53 -3.02 -22.22 0.38
CA ASN A 53 -2.56 -23.56 0.71
C ASN A 53 -1.27 -23.48 1.54
N GLU A 54 -1.30 -24.03 2.75
CA GLU A 54 -0.22 -23.91 3.74
C GLU A 54 1.11 -24.58 3.32
N ASN A 55 1.09 -25.43 2.28
CA ASN A 55 2.24 -26.21 1.84
C ASN A 55 3.07 -25.56 0.72
N GLU A 56 2.67 -24.38 0.22
CA GLU A 56 3.31 -23.78 -0.95
C GLU A 56 4.41 -22.78 -0.53
N THR A 57 5.64 -23.04 -0.99
CA THR A 57 6.78 -22.15 -0.78
C THR A 57 6.78 -21.05 -1.83
N LEU A 58 6.42 -19.82 -1.42
CA LEU A 58 6.47 -18.61 -2.27
C LEU A 58 7.91 -18.05 -2.34
N GLU A 59 8.78 -18.75 -3.07
CA GLU A 59 10.17 -18.33 -3.27
C GLU A 59 10.33 -17.38 -4.47
N ALA A 60 9.64 -17.66 -5.57
CA ALA A 60 9.69 -16.82 -6.76
C ALA A 60 8.94 -15.50 -6.53
N CYS A 61 9.52 -14.39 -7.01
CA CYS A 61 8.85 -13.10 -7.05
C CYS A 61 8.36 -12.83 -8.47
N PRO A 62 7.06 -12.58 -8.69
CA PRO A 62 6.54 -12.23 -10.01
C PRO A 62 6.74 -10.77 -10.40
N PHE A 63 7.38 -10.00 -9.53
CA PHE A 63 7.74 -8.62 -9.77
C PHE A 63 9.25 -8.52 -9.98
N ASP A 64 9.67 -7.69 -10.93
CA ASP A 64 11.02 -7.13 -10.90
C ASP A 64 11.10 -6.24 -9.66
N CYS A 65 11.62 -6.82 -8.57
CA CYS A 65 11.79 -6.20 -7.26
C CYS A 65 13.18 -6.53 -6.68
N ASP A 66 13.51 -5.90 -5.54
CA ASP A 66 14.72 -6.30 -4.81
C ASP A 66 14.50 -7.70 -4.21
N ILE A 67 15.22 -8.69 -4.73
CA ILE A 67 15.02 -10.09 -4.38
C ILE A 67 15.40 -10.39 -2.92
N ASP A 68 16.31 -9.62 -2.32
CA ASP A 68 16.72 -9.83 -0.94
C ASP A 68 15.63 -9.32 0.01
N ILE A 69 15.01 -8.18 -0.32
CA ILE A 69 13.80 -7.71 0.39
C ILE A 69 12.69 -8.76 0.26
N TRP A 70 12.41 -9.25 -0.95
CA TRP A 70 11.36 -10.26 -1.18
C TRP A 70 11.60 -11.54 -0.38
N LYS A 71 12.83 -12.07 -0.39
CA LYS A 71 13.19 -13.26 0.39
C LYS A 71 13.01 -13.06 1.89
N GLY A 72 13.26 -11.85 2.39
CA GLY A 72 13.06 -11.48 3.79
C GLY A 72 11.60 -11.34 4.21
N LEU A 73 10.65 -11.24 3.28
CA LEU A 73 9.22 -11.13 3.61
C LEU A 73 8.67 -12.45 4.16
N SER A 74 7.85 -12.33 5.21
CA SER A 74 7.08 -13.46 5.73
C SER A 74 6.11 -13.99 4.67
N ILE A 75 5.86 -15.30 4.69
CA ILE A 75 4.91 -15.95 3.77
C ILE A 75 3.54 -15.23 3.78
N PRO A 76 2.95 -14.85 4.94
CA PRO A 76 1.72 -14.07 4.98
C PRO A 76 1.81 -12.74 4.23
N THR A 77 2.92 -12.00 4.38
CA THR A 77 3.12 -10.73 3.67
C THR A 77 3.13 -10.94 2.17
N LYS A 78 3.86 -11.96 1.69
CA LYS A 78 3.90 -12.30 0.26
C LYS A 78 2.51 -12.63 -0.27
N ARG A 79 1.74 -13.46 0.44
CA ARG A 79 0.36 -13.83 0.08
C ARG A 79 -0.55 -12.61 -0.04
N ILE A 80 -0.49 -11.72 0.94
CA ILE A 80 -1.27 -10.48 0.92
C ILE A 80 -0.90 -9.65 -0.30
N LEU A 81 0.41 -9.42 -0.53
CA LEU A 81 0.87 -8.60 -1.64
C LEU A 81 0.43 -9.17 -3.00
N LEU A 82 0.58 -10.49 -3.18
CA LEU A 82 0.16 -11.19 -4.39
C LEU A 82 -1.36 -11.15 -4.57
N SER A 83 -2.14 -11.32 -3.49
CA SER A 83 -3.60 -11.28 -3.57
C SER A 83 -4.15 -9.90 -3.94
N LEU A 84 -3.52 -8.82 -3.46
CA LEU A 84 -3.93 -7.45 -3.79
C LEU A 84 -3.54 -7.06 -5.21
N LEU A 85 -2.38 -7.54 -5.66
CA LEU A 85 -1.83 -7.24 -6.99
C LEU A 85 -2.17 -8.31 -8.03
N ASN A 86 -3.22 -9.11 -7.79
CA ASN A 86 -3.74 -10.03 -8.79
C ASN A 86 -4.35 -9.24 -9.97
N GLU A 87 -4.03 -9.64 -11.20
CA GLU A 87 -4.59 -9.04 -12.40
C GLU A 87 -6.11 -9.23 -12.45
N ASP A 88 -6.61 -10.43 -12.10
CA ASP A 88 -8.04 -10.69 -12.03
C ASP A 88 -8.67 -10.00 -10.79
N PRO A 89 -9.63 -9.06 -10.97
CA PRO A 89 -10.29 -8.41 -9.85
C PRO A 89 -11.16 -9.35 -9.01
N SER A 90 -11.68 -10.45 -9.57
CA SER A 90 -12.54 -11.40 -8.85
C SER A 90 -11.77 -12.11 -7.73
N GLU A 91 -10.50 -12.37 -8.00
CA GLU A 91 -9.51 -13.02 -7.16
C GLU A 91 -8.97 -12.14 -6.02
N ARG A 92 -9.07 -10.80 -6.13
CA ARG A 92 -8.63 -9.88 -5.05
C ARG A 92 -9.56 -9.96 -3.82
N PRO A 93 -9.04 -9.85 -2.59
CA PRO A 93 -9.89 -9.81 -1.41
C PRO A 93 -10.69 -8.50 -1.34
N TYR A 94 -11.86 -8.53 -0.71
CA TYR A 94 -12.50 -7.31 -0.22
C TYR A 94 -11.83 -6.82 1.07
N ILE A 95 -12.07 -5.55 1.42
CA ILE A 95 -11.42 -4.91 2.58
C ILE A 95 -11.64 -5.65 3.91
N ASN A 96 -12.83 -6.23 4.11
CA ASN A 96 -13.13 -7.02 5.30
C ASN A 96 -12.30 -8.31 5.37
N GLN A 97 -12.12 -9.00 4.24
CA GLN A 97 -11.27 -10.19 4.15
C GLN A 97 -9.80 -9.81 4.37
N PHE A 98 -9.37 -8.71 3.77
CA PHE A 98 -8.03 -8.16 3.95
C PHE A 98 -7.68 -7.84 5.41
N ILE A 99 -8.60 -7.20 6.16
CA ILE A 99 -8.39 -6.89 7.58
C ILE A 99 -8.20 -8.15 8.42
N GLU A 100 -8.95 -9.22 8.13
CA GLU A 100 -8.77 -10.50 8.82
C GLU A 100 -7.38 -11.11 8.56
N PHE A 101 -6.86 -11.00 7.33
CA PHE A 101 -5.47 -11.40 7.04
C PHE A 101 -4.44 -10.51 7.75
N PHE A 102 -4.72 -9.20 7.86
CA PHE A 102 -3.84 -8.25 8.55
C PHE A 102 -3.77 -8.41 10.06
N ARG A 103 -4.81 -9.02 10.66
CA ARG A 103 -4.87 -9.33 12.09
C ARG A 103 -4.01 -10.53 12.47
N LEU A 104 -3.57 -11.34 11.50
CA LEU A 104 -2.54 -12.34 11.75
C LEU A 104 -1.21 -11.64 12.03
N PRO A 105 -0.32 -12.17 12.89
CA PRO A 105 0.97 -11.55 13.17
C PRO A 105 1.85 -11.60 11.91
N ILE A 106 1.73 -10.58 11.06
CA ILE A 106 2.43 -10.46 9.77
C ILE A 106 3.92 -10.18 9.97
N LEU A 107 4.27 -9.58 11.11
CA LEU A 107 5.62 -9.24 11.50
C LEU A 107 6.00 -10.06 12.72
N ASP A 108 7.16 -10.72 12.64
CA ASP A 108 7.88 -11.18 13.83
C ASP A 108 8.03 -9.98 14.78
N GLU A 109 7.72 -10.16 16.07
CA GLU A 109 7.84 -9.10 17.09
C GLU A 109 9.21 -8.42 17.02
N SER A 110 10.26 -9.17 16.68
CA SER A 110 11.62 -8.66 16.51
C SER A 110 11.79 -7.66 15.35
N ILE A 111 11.10 -7.87 14.23
CA ILE A 111 11.12 -6.99 13.05
C ILE A 111 10.24 -5.76 13.29
N THR A 112 9.14 -5.94 14.02
CA THR A 112 8.17 -4.89 14.32
C THR A 112 8.83 -3.78 15.14
N GLU A 113 9.61 -4.13 16.16
CA GLU A 113 10.33 -3.15 16.99
C GLU A 113 11.40 -2.39 16.17
N VAL A 114 12.19 -3.09 15.35
CA VAL A 114 13.22 -2.45 14.51
C VAL A 114 12.60 -1.47 13.50
N ILE A 115 11.52 -1.87 12.84
CA ILE A 115 10.81 -0.99 11.90
C ILE A 115 10.18 0.18 12.64
N PHE A 116 9.58 -0.06 13.81
CA PHE A 116 8.95 0.99 14.61
C PHE A 116 9.96 2.03 15.08
N ASP A 117 11.10 1.58 15.60
CA ASP A 117 12.21 2.43 16.03
C ASP A 117 12.78 3.24 14.86
N GLU A 118 12.94 2.62 13.70
CA GLU A 118 13.41 3.33 12.50
C GLU A 118 12.39 4.35 12.00
N MET A 119 11.09 4.01 12.01
CA MET A 119 10.01 4.93 11.65
C MET A 119 9.94 6.11 12.63
N GLN A 120 10.13 5.85 13.93
CA GLN A 120 10.15 6.89 14.95
C GLN A 120 11.37 7.79 14.83
N ALA A 121 12.56 7.22 14.58
CA ALA A 121 13.78 7.99 14.33
C ALA A 121 13.66 8.88 13.07
N ARG A 122 13.06 8.37 11.99
CA ARG A 122 12.79 9.16 10.78
C ARG A 122 11.78 10.26 11.05
N ARG A 123 10.72 10.00 11.82
CA ARG A 123 9.74 11.02 12.21
C ARG A 123 10.38 12.14 13.01
N THR A 124 11.18 11.82 14.03
CA THR A 124 11.88 12.82 14.85
C THR A 124 12.81 13.68 14.00
N LYS A 125 13.57 13.04 13.09
CA LYS A 125 14.44 13.76 12.15
C LYS A 125 13.65 14.68 11.20
N TYR A 126 12.52 14.22 10.66
CA TYR A 126 11.67 15.06 9.80
C TYR A 126 11.03 16.22 10.59
N GLU A 127 10.63 16.01 11.84
CA GLU A 127 10.12 17.07 12.69
C GLU A 127 11.24 18.09 12.96
N GLU A 128 12.45 17.66 13.33
CA GLU A 128 13.63 18.53 13.51
C GLU A 128 13.99 19.30 12.22
N ASP A 129 14.07 18.62 11.07
CA ASP A 129 14.40 19.23 9.77
C ASP A 129 13.27 20.14 9.22
N SER A 130 12.00 19.87 9.56
CA SER A 130 10.82 20.64 9.13
C SER A 130 10.61 21.89 9.98
N TYR A 131 10.87 21.83 11.29
CA TYR A 131 10.85 23.02 12.15
C TYR A 131 11.97 24.01 11.81
N GLU A 132 13.10 23.56 11.25
CA GLU A 132 14.17 24.45 10.78
C GLU A 132 13.90 25.08 9.39
N LYS A 133 12.93 24.57 8.62
CA LYS A 133 12.59 25.10 7.28
C LYS A 133 11.14 25.58 7.19
N LYS A 134 10.93 26.81 7.69
CA LYS A 134 9.87 27.77 7.28
C LYS A 134 8.49 27.16 6.98
N PHE A 135 7.53 27.28 7.90
CA PHE A 135 6.20 27.88 7.69
C PHE A 135 5.35 27.70 8.96
N ILE A 136 5.57 28.55 9.96
CA ILE A 136 4.48 28.99 10.84
C ILE A 136 4.28 30.47 10.53
N GLN A 137 3.58 30.77 9.44
CA GLN A 137 2.62 31.87 9.54
C GLN A 137 1.36 31.22 10.08
N PRO A 138 0.94 31.53 11.32
CA PRO A 138 -0.34 31.06 11.80
C PRO A 138 -1.40 31.61 10.84
N ALA A 139 -2.33 30.76 10.42
CA ALA A 139 -3.56 31.21 9.78
C ALA A 139 -4.30 32.10 10.79
N ALA A 140 -3.93 33.39 10.80
CA ALA A 140 -4.68 34.41 11.49
C ALA A 140 -6.04 34.46 10.82
N CYS A 141 -7.00 33.84 11.52
CA CYS A 141 -8.42 33.98 11.33
C CYS A 141 -8.75 35.42 10.92
N SER A 142 -9.12 35.63 9.65
CA SER A 142 -9.66 36.89 9.16
C SER A 142 -11.07 37.08 9.75
N LYS A 143 -11.13 37.42 11.04
CA LYS A 143 -12.26 38.12 11.63
C LYS A 143 -11.93 39.61 11.58
N ASN A 144 -12.37 40.29 10.53
CA ASN A 144 -12.60 41.73 10.53
C ASN A 144 -13.93 41.95 9.79
N LEU A 145 -15.01 42.12 10.55
CA LEU A 145 -15.60 43.43 10.83
C LEU A 145 -16.05 44.13 9.55
N ILE A 146 -17.30 43.88 9.16
CA ILE A 146 -18.12 44.92 8.53
C ILE A 146 -19.07 45.41 9.60
N THR A 147 -18.62 46.42 10.34
CA THR A 147 -19.48 47.28 11.15
C THR A 147 -20.13 48.32 10.25
N HIS A 148 -21.44 48.47 10.36
CA HIS A 148 -22.23 49.58 9.84
C HIS A 148 -21.58 50.94 10.13
N LYS A 149 -21.56 51.85 9.14
CA LYS A 149 -21.78 53.29 9.36
C LYS A 149 -22.50 53.94 8.17
N ASN A 150 -23.55 54.68 8.54
CA ASN A 150 -24.36 55.57 7.74
C ASN A 150 -23.53 56.69 7.09
N CYS A 151 -23.87 57.03 5.85
CA CYS A 151 -24.02 58.38 5.32
C CYS A 151 -24.99 58.32 4.13
#